data_AF-A0A2I1BWT9-F1
#
_entry.id   AF-A0A2I1BWT9-F1
#
_cell.length_a   1.000
_cell.length_b   1.000
_cell.length_c   1.000
_cell.angle_alpha   90.00
_cell.angle_beta   90.00
_cell.angle_gamma   90.00
#
_symmetry.space_group_name_H-M   'P 1'
#
loop_
_entity.id
_entity.type
_entity.pdbx_description
1 polymer ?
#
loop_
_entity_poly.entity_id
_entity_poly.type
_entity_poly.pdbx_seq_one_letter_code
_entity_poly.pdbx_strand_id
1 'polypeptide(L)'
;MRPHVAIQAIVFFSILGLLYRYYGHHSHLSAVTEGAYPVTEIAIPQTVHQLLLSMPDHPVSQFEPSDHVISWQQSGWKVEYWSEEACLELAREVDASGTFAAAFEQLPYAVLKSDFCRYLVLFGRGGVYSDLDVHLVRPLPWTVMGSEDEHHSPPNVIIGLEGDATTKGLPRSPQFVQWTMASNALHPMFRDLLTRIAERTSSFVKQVHALEGDAEVNVMDWTGPSVWTDTILDYLGCSEEQIQNLRDLKDPVRIRDVMILPKRSFAVTQGEDHTSPDVLVKHYFSGTWKGCKNRWHGRILPWLSYNMLTVHHLQRSQSERIVWLCEELSIPYELKTYQRDAKTLLAPPELQQLPVIQDGSTTLAESGAIAEYILTKYGNGKLVIPPTADNYADYLYFLHFANGYFQPALVGYSTVLRSGISRDDPSARFARRNFEQALRVLDDRLTKNTWLAGEEFTAADVMNGFTLTTARLFFPYSLAGYEGILAYLHRVSQREAYKAAMAKGDPGLVPLISAEKPRPIRL
;
A
#
# COMPACT_ATOMS: atom_id res chain seq x y z
N MET A 1 -32.39 21.96 57.24
CA MET A 1 -31.72 21.09 56.24
C MET A 1 -30.69 21.93 55.49
N ARG A 2 -29.45 21.45 55.36
CA ARG A 2 -28.31 22.24 54.85
C ARG A 2 -28.36 22.37 53.31
N PRO A 3 -28.08 23.55 52.72
CA PRO A 3 -28.22 23.81 51.28
C PRO A 3 -27.35 22.93 50.38
N HIS A 4 -26.28 22.33 50.90
CA HIS A 4 -25.42 21.40 50.16
C HIS A 4 -26.09 20.06 49.80
N VAL A 5 -27.08 19.60 50.57
CA VAL A 5 -27.79 18.34 50.27
C VAL A 5 -28.80 18.54 49.13
N ALA A 6 -29.36 19.74 49.00
CA ALA A 6 -30.29 20.08 47.92
C ALA A 6 -29.60 20.14 46.55
N ILE A 7 -28.38 20.68 46.49
CA ILE A 7 -27.61 20.79 45.23
C ILE A 7 -27.14 19.41 44.74
N GLN A 8 -26.71 18.53 45.65
CA GLN A 8 -26.34 17.16 45.29
C GLN A 8 -27.54 16.33 44.82
N ALA A 9 -28.72 16.53 45.39
CA ALA A 9 -29.95 15.89 44.93
C ALA A 9 -30.35 16.35 43.53
N ILE A 10 -30.28 17.65 43.24
CA ILE A 10 -30.63 18.19 41.91
C ILE A 10 -29.72 17.62 40.82
N VAL A 11 -28.40 17.58 41.04
CA VAL A 11 -27.45 16.99 40.09
C VAL A 11 -27.71 15.49 39.88
N PHE A 12 -28.04 14.75 40.95
CA PHE A 12 -28.33 13.33 40.85
C PHE A 12 -29.63 13.04 40.07
N PHE A 13 -30.69 13.82 40.29
CA PHE A 13 -31.95 13.70 39.55
C PHE A 13 -31.84 14.15 38.09
N SER A 14 -30.99 15.13 37.77
CA SER A 14 -30.70 15.52 36.39
C SER A 14 -29.96 14.43 35.61
N ILE A 15 -29.00 13.76 36.24
CA ILE A 15 -28.27 12.62 35.63
C ILE A 15 -29.19 11.41 35.47
N LEU A 16 -30.05 11.12 36.45
CA LEU A 16 -31.04 10.04 36.34
C LEU A 16 -32.08 10.31 35.25
N GLY A 17 -32.50 11.58 35.08
CA GLY A 17 -33.42 12.00 34.01
C GLY A 17 -32.80 11.90 32.61
N LEU A 18 -31.50 12.20 32.48
CA LEU A 18 -30.73 11.99 31.24
C LEU A 18 -30.55 10.52 30.92
N LEU A 19 -30.25 9.67 31.92
CA LEU A 19 -30.18 8.22 31.75
C LEU A 19 -31.53 7.61 31.43
N TYR A 20 -32.62 8.07 32.05
CA TYR A 20 -33.97 7.59 31.74
C TYR A 20 -34.43 8.01 30.33
N ARG A 21 -34.03 9.19 29.84
CA ARG A 21 -34.26 9.58 28.43
C ARG A 21 -33.38 8.79 27.47
N TYR A 22 -32.13 8.52 27.82
CA TYR A 22 -31.21 7.70 27.03
C TYR A 22 -31.69 6.25 26.89
N TYR A 23 -32.11 5.62 28.00
CA TYR A 23 -32.65 4.25 28.00
C TYR A 23 -34.09 4.18 27.47
N GLY A 24 -34.92 5.20 27.74
CA GLY A 24 -36.30 5.28 27.25
C GLY A 24 -36.39 5.50 25.73
N HIS A 25 -35.36 6.09 25.10
CA HIS A 25 -35.28 6.16 23.64
C HIS A 25 -34.79 4.85 22.99
N HIS A 26 -34.15 3.97 23.77
CA HIS A 26 -33.67 2.66 23.33
C HIS A 26 -34.56 1.47 23.71
N SER A 27 -35.72 1.69 24.32
CA SER A 27 -36.67 0.64 24.73
C SER A 27 -37.98 0.66 23.95
N HIS A 28 -37.91 0.85 22.63
CA HIS A 28 -38.97 0.45 21.69
C HIS A 28 -38.39 -0.49 20.61
N LEU A 29 -37.74 -1.56 21.06
CA LEU A 29 -37.63 -2.79 20.27
C LEU A 29 -38.91 -3.59 20.54
N SER A 30 -39.97 -3.22 19.82
CA SER A 30 -41.14 -4.06 19.64
C SER A 30 -40.68 -5.37 19.02
N ALA A 31 -41.03 -6.49 19.64
CA ALA A 31 -40.85 -7.81 19.05
C ALA A 31 -41.57 -7.85 17.69
N VAL A 32 -40.80 -7.83 16.61
CA VAL A 32 -41.32 -8.03 15.26
C VAL A 32 -41.44 -9.54 15.06
N THR A 33 -42.68 -9.99 15.07
CA THR A 33 -43.14 -11.27 14.55
C THR A 33 -42.57 -11.51 13.15
N GLU A 34 -42.13 -12.74 12.87
CA GLU A 34 -41.79 -13.25 11.54
C GLU A 34 -42.92 -12.94 10.54
N GLY A 35 -42.76 -11.83 9.81
CA GLY A 35 -43.51 -11.51 8.61
C GLY A 35 -42.53 -11.54 7.46
N ALA A 36 -42.80 -12.38 6.46
CA ALA A 36 -42.05 -12.39 5.21
C ALA A 36 -42.09 -10.98 4.59
N TYR A 37 -40.96 -10.28 4.62
CA TYR A 37 -40.80 -9.02 3.91
C TYR A 37 -40.80 -9.30 2.40
N PRO A 38 -41.51 -8.48 1.59
CA PRO A 38 -41.49 -8.64 0.14
C PRO A 38 -40.06 -8.46 -0.37
N VAL A 39 -39.65 -9.30 -1.30
CA VAL A 39 -38.36 -9.22 -2.00
C VAL A 39 -38.27 -7.85 -2.65
N THR A 40 -37.43 -6.96 -2.11
CA THR A 40 -37.06 -5.69 -2.74
C THR A 40 -36.31 -6.00 -4.03
N GLU A 41 -36.90 -5.63 -5.17
CA GLU A 41 -36.33 -5.90 -6.49
C GLU A 41 -35.03 -5.07 -6.66
N ILE A 42 -33.90 -5.76 -6.80
CA ILE A 42 -32.59 -5.13 -7.01
C ILE A 42 -32.52 -4.69 -8.46
N ALA A 43 -32.19 -3.42 -8.72
CA ALA A 43 -32.07 -2.93 -10.10
C ALA A 43 -30.79 -3.46 -10.79
N ILE A 44 -29.68 -3.52 -10.05
CA ILE A 44 -28.36 -3.88 -10.55
C ILE A 44 -28.26 -5.39 -10.87
N PRO A 45 -27.77 -5.79 -12.06
CA PRO A 45 -27.56 -7.20 -12.41
C PRO A 45 -26.77 -7.99 -11.35
N GLN A 46 -27.19 -9.23 -11.07
CA GLN A 46 -26.55 -10.09 -10.08
C GLN A 46 -25.27 -10.78 -10.61
N THR A 47 -24.37 -9.98 -11.17
CA THR A 47 -23.09 -10.42 -11.72
C THR A 47 -21.95 -9.61 -11.12
N VAL A 48 -20.89 -10.28 -10.70
CA VAL A 48 -19.62 -9.71 -10.27
C VAL A 48 -18.62 -9.88 -11.40
N HIS A 49 -17.92 -8.81 -11.76
CA HIS A 49 -16.94 -8.78 -12.83
C HIS A 49 -15.55 -8.47 -12.26
N GLN A 50 -14.55 -9.23 -12.70
CA GLN A 50 -13.14 -9.01 -12.35
C GLN A 50 -12.28 -9.10 -13.61
N LEU A 51 -11.23 -8.27 -13.72
CA LEU A 51 -10.31 -8.34 -14.86
C LEU A 51 -9.21 -9.36 -14.61
N LEU A 52 -8.94 -10.17 -15.64
CA LEU A 52 -7.84 -11.12 -15.68
C LEU A 52 -7.02 -10.86 -16.96
N LEU A 53 -6.40 -9.69 -17.00
CA LEU A 53 -5.53 -9.29 -18.11
C LEU A 53 -4.22 -10.08 -18.03
N SER A 54 -3.84 -10.74 -19.11
CA SER A 54 -2.61 -11.55 -19.17
C SER A 54 -1.38 -10.65 -19.01
N MET A 55 -0.53 -10.97 -18.04
CA MET A 55 0.73 -10.25 -17.81
C MET A 55 1.91 -11.15 -18.18
N PRO A 56 3.03 -10.61 -18.73
CA PRO A 56 4.18 -11.41 -19.16
C PRO A 56 4.73 -12.39 -18.10
N ASP A 57 4.67 -11.99 -16.82
CA ASP A 57 5.15 -12.80 -15.68
C ASP A 57 4.02 -13.56 -14.97
N HIS A 58 2.76 -13.29 -15.32
CA HIS A 58 1.56 -13.92 -14.76
C HIS A 58 0.55 -14.22 -15.88
N PRO A 59 0.78 -15.26 -16.69
CA PRO A 59 -0.18 -15.66 -17.70
C PRO A 59 -1.46 -16.16 -17.05
N VAL A 60 -2.60 -15.94 -17.71
CA VAL A 60 -3.93 -16.38 -17.26
C VAL A 60 -3.96 -17.87 -16.90
N SER A 61 -3.15 -18.69 -17.57
CA SER A 61 -3.03 -20.14 -17.32
C SER A 61 -2.47 -20.49 -15.94
N GLN A 62 -1.85 -19.54 -15.23
CA GLN A 62 -1.31 -19.70 -13.88
C GLN A 62 -2.17 -19.00 -12.82
N PHE A 63 -3.37 -18.54 -13.18
CA PHE A 63 -4.25 -17.88 -12.23
C PHE A 63 -4.79 -18.88 -11.19
N GLU A 64 -4.43 -18.63 -9.93
CA GLU A 64 -5.03 -19.29 -8.77
C GLU A 64 -5.82 -18.25 -7.95
N PRO A 65 -7.12 -18.46 -7.68
CA PRO A 65 -7.93 -17.54 -6.90
C PRO A 65 -7.37 -17.35 -5.48
N SER A 66 -7.10 -16.10 -5.11
CA SER A 66 -6.75 -15.73 -3.73
C SER A 66 -7.99 -15.76 -2.82
N ASP A 67 -7.80 -15.69 -1.50
CA ASP A 67 -8.90 -15.55 -0.54
C ASP A 67 -9.79 -14.32 -0.81
N HIS A 68 -9.24 -13.28 -1.45
CA HIS A 68 -9.99 -12.10 -1.88
C HIS A 68 -10.95 -12.47 -3.01
N VAL A 69 -10.47 -13.14 -4.05
CA VAL A 69 -11.29 -13.62 -5.17
C VAL A 69 -12.34 -14.63 -4.69
N ILE A 70 -11.93 -15.57 -3.83
CA ILE A 70 -12.82 -16.60 -3.27
C ILE A 70 -13.98 -15.95 -2.50
N SER A 71 -13.75 -14.85 -1.78
CA SER A 71 -14.83 -14.15 -1.06
C SER A 71 -15.96 -13.66 -1.98
N TRP A 72 -15.64 -13.25 -3.21
CA TRP A 72 -16.63 -12.85 -4.22
C TRP A 72 -17.29 -14.07 -4.88
N GLN A 73 -16.55 -15.14 -5.12
CA GLN A 73 -17.11 -16.41 -5.63
C GLN A 73 -18.12 -17.03 -4.67
N GLN A 74 -17.98 -16.77 -3.37
CA GLN A 74 -18.90 -17.22 -2.32
C GLN A 74 -20.06 -16.25 -2.06
N SER A 75 -20.16 -15.15 -2.80
CA SER A 75 -21.24 -14.15 -2.62
C SER A 75 -22.63 -14.65 -3.02
N GLY A 76 -22.72 -15.75 -3.76
CA GLY A 76 -23.96 -16.26 -4.36
C GLY A 76 -24.36 -15.58 -5.68
N TRP A 77 -23.61 -14.57 -6.12
CA TRP A 77 -23.78 -13.92 -7.42
C TRP A 77 -22.90 -14.58 -8.49
N LYS A 78 -23.28 -14.43 -9.77
CA LYS A 78 -22.46 -14.95 -10.88
C LYS A 78 -21.14 -14.19 -10.94
N VAL A 79 -19.99 -14.87 -10.92
CA VAL A 79 -18.69 -14.21 -11.12
C VAL A 79 -18.18 -14.43 -12.54
N GLU A 80 -17.79 -13.36 -13.22
CA GLU A 80 -17.22 -13.37 -14.57
C GLU A 80 -15.84 -12.72 -14.60
N TYR A 81 -14.91 -13.36 -15.31
CA TYR A 81 -13.56 -12.87 -15.53
C TYR A 81 -13.40 -12.36 -16.96
N TRP A 82 -12.73 -11.22 -17.10
CA TRP A 82 -12.56 -10.54 -18.38
C TRP A 82 -11.09 -10.48 -18.81
N SER A 83 -10.80 -11.03 -19.99
CA SER A 83 -9.50 -10.87 -20.65
C SER A 83 -9.44 -9.57 -21.48
N GLU A 84 -8.25 -9.24 -21.99
CA GLU A 84 -8.09 -8.09 -22.90
C GLU A 84 -8.92 -8.27 -24.17
N GLU A 85 -8.92 -9.49 -24.74
CA GLU A 85 -9.66 -9.84 -25.95
C GLU A 85 -11.16 -9.72 -25.72
N ALA A 86 -11.67 -10.22 -24.59
CA ALA A 86 -13.08 -10.11 -24.23
C ALA A 86 -13.52 -8.66 -24.05
N CYS A 87 -12.65 -7.81 -23.47
CA CYS A 87 -12.93 -6.38 -23.35
C CYS A 87 -12.93 -5.68 -24.71
N LEU A 88 -12.01 -6.05 -25.61
CA LEU A 88 -11.98 -5.50 -26.97
C LEU A 88 -13.21 -5.91 -27.78
N GLU A 89 -13.67 -7.15 -27.65
CA GLU A 89 -14.93 -7.62 -28.24
C GLU A 89 -16.13 -6.84 -27.69
N LEU A 90 -16.18 -6.65 -26.36
CA LEU A 90 -17.21 -5.83 -25.73
C LEU A 90 -17.19 -4.39 -26.24
N ALA A 91 -16.00 -3.80 -26.44
CA ALA A 91 -15.86 -2.43 -26.95
C ALA A 91 -16.49 -2.28 -28.33
N ARG A 92 -16.34 -3.29 -29.20
CA ARG A 92 -16.96 -3.32 -30.53
C ARG A 92 -18.47 -3.57 -30.46
N GLU A 93 -18.92 -4.32 -29.47
CA GLU A 93 -20.35 -4.61 -29.26
C GLU A 93 -21.12 -3.36 -28.80
N VAL A 94 -20.59 -2.64 -27.81
CA VAL A 94 -21.32 -1.53 -27.17
C VAL A 94 -21.18 -0.20 -27.92
N ASP A 95 -20.22 -0.10 -28.85
CA ASP A 95 -20.00 1.07 -29.68
C ASP A 95 -19.80 0.68 -31.15
N ALA A 96 -20.89 0.77 -31.91
CA ALA A 96 -20.92 0.47 -33.35
C ALA A 96 -20.03 1.42 -34.19
N SER A 97 -19.63 2.58 -33.66
CA SER A 97 -18.71 3.48 -34.38
C SER A 97 -17.26 2.97 -34.38
N GLY A 98 -16.94 2.04 -33.48
CA GLY A 98 -15.58 1.52 -33.29
C GLY A 98 -14.65 2.46 -32.52
N THR A 99 -15.15 3.59 -32.01
CA THR A 99 -14.38 4.59 -31.28
C THR A 99 -13.79 4.00 -29.99
N PHE A 100 -14.56 3.25 -29.22
CA PHE A 100 -14.09 2.62 -27.98
C PHE A 100 -13.04 1.53 -28.24
N ALA A 101 -13.27 0.69 -29.24
CA ALA A 101 -12.30 -0.34 -29.63
C ALA A 101 -10.99 0.28 -30.12
N ALA A 102 -11.06 1.30 -30.98
CA ALA A 102 -9.89 2.01 -31.49
C ALA A 102 -9.14 2.76 -30.38
N ALA A 103 -9.85 3.31 -29.38
CA ALA A 103 -9.22 3.93 -28.22
C ALA A 103 -8.51 2.89 -27.36
N PHE A 104 -9.15 1.76 -27.08
CA PHE A 104 -8.59 0.68 -26.28
C PHE A 104 -7.31 0.08 -26.87
N GLU A 105 -7.31 -0.18 -28.19
CA GLU A 105 -6.14 -0.69 -28.93
C GLU A 105 -4.95 0.27 -28.89
N GLN A 106 -5.20 1.58 -28.74
CA GLN A 106 -4.17 2.62 -28.63
C GLN A 106 -3.56 2.76 -27.23
N LEU A 107 -4.17 2.19 -26.18
CA LEU A 107 -3.68 2.34 -24.81
C LEU A 107 -2.36 1.56 -24.60
N PRO A 108 -1.24 2.23 -24.26
CA PRO A 108 0.08 1.60 -24.26
C PRO A 108 0.38 0.76 -23.00
N TYR A 109 -0.40 0.91 -21.93
CA TYR A 109 -0.08 0.32 -20.62
C TYR A 109 -1.24 -0.51 -20.05
N ALA A 110 -0.91 -1.61 -19.37
CA ALA A 110 -1.89 -2.50 -18.76
C ALA A 110 -2.79 -1.80 -17.73
N VAL A 111 -2.26 -0.83 -16.98
CA VAL A 111 -3.05 -0.03 -16.02
C VAL A 111 -4.11 0.81 -16.75
N LEU A 112 -3.75 1.46 -17.86
CA LEU A 112 -4.67 2.24 -18.68
C LEU A 112 -5.78 1.35 -19.26
N LYS A 113 -5.39 0.17 -19.77
CA LYS A 113 -6.34 -0.82 -20.27
C LYS A 113 -7.27 -1.31 -19.16
N SER A 114 -6.74 -1.64 -17.99
CA SER A 114 -7.51 -2.07 -16.82
C SER A 114 -8.55 -1.03 -16.39
N ASP A 115 -8.17 0.24 -16.32
CA ASP A 115 -9.10 1.34 -16.03
C ASP A 115 -10.18 1.45 -17.11
N PHE A 116 -9.83 1.37 -18.40
CA PHE A 116 -10.83 1.41 -19.46
C PHE A 116 -11.79 0.22 -19.40
N CYS A 117 -11.26 -0.99 -19.22
CA CYS A 117 -11.99 -2.24 -19.17
C CYS A 117 -13.04 -2.26 -18.05
N ARG A 118 -12.71 -1.82 -16.85
CA ARG A 118 -13.66 -1.85 -15.72
C ARG A 118 -14.87 -0.95 -15.95
N TYR A 119 -14.67 0.21 -16.58
CA TYR A 119 -15.76 1.10 -16.97
C TYR A 119 -16.58 0.51 -18.12
N LEU A 120 -15.90 -0.09 -19.10
CA LEU A 120 -16.52 -0.71 -20.26
C LEU A 120 -17.40 -1.90 -19.89
N VAL A 121 -16.93 -2.75 -18.98
CA VAL A 121 -17.69 -3.91 -18.49
C VAL A 121 -18.96 -3.48 -17.78
N LEU A 122 -18.87 -2.50 -16.87
CA LEU A 122 -20.06 -1.95 -16.20
C LEU A 122 -21.02 -1.27 -17.19
N PHE A 123 -20.50 -0.56 -18.19
CA PHE A 123 -21.33 0.03 -19.24
C PHE A 123 -22.05 -1.05 -20.07
N GLY A 124 -21.35 -2.10 -20.49
CA GLY A 124 -21.91 -3.11 -21.39
C GLY A 124 -22.77 -4.17 -20.73
N ARG A 125 -22.55 -4.46 -19.44
CA ARG A 125 -23.18 -5.59 -18.73
C ARG A 125 -23.87 -5.21 -17.43
N GLY A 126 -23.56 -4.05 -16.86
CA GLY A 126 -23.96 -3.70 -15.50
C GLY A 126 -23.31 -4.61 -14.46
N GLY A 127 -23.92 -4.75 -13.29
CA GLY A 127 -23.44 -5.59 -12.21
C GLY A 127 -22.50 -4.87 -11.26
N VAL A 128 -21.66 -5.63 -10.57
CA VAL A 128 -20.61 -5.16 -9.65
C VAL A 128 -19.27 -5.42 -10.31
N TYR A 129 -18.42 -4.39 -10.40
CA TYR A 129 -17.02 -4.56 -10.71
C TYR A 129 -16.21 -4.59 -9.42
N SER A 130 -15.22 -5.48 -9.31
CA SER A 130 -14.23 -5.43 -8.24
C SER A 130 -12.84 -5.92 -8.67
N ASP A 131 -11.79 -5.25 -8.22
CA ASP A 131 -10.40 -5.70 -8.44
C ASP A 131 -10.12 -7.05 -7.75
N LEU A 132 -9.12 -7.78 -8.25
CA LEU A 132 -8.78 -9.13 -7.78
C LEU A 132 -8.23 -9.18 -6.35
N ASP A 133 -7.69 -8.07 -5.85
CA ASP A 133 -7.16 -7.90 -4.50
C ASP A 133 -8.12 -7.15 -3.57
N VAL A 134 -9.42 -7.18 -3.88
CA VAL A 134 -10.49 -6.71 -3.01
C VAL A 134 -11.19 -7.88 -2.36
N HIS A 135 -11.28 -7.88 -1.04
CA HIS A 135 -12.05 -8.84 -0.27
C HIS A 135 -13.47 -8.32 0.00
N LEU A 136 -14.47 -9.16 -0.24
CA LEU A 136 -15.85 -8.90 0.12
C LEU A 136 -16.03 -9.12 1.63
N VAL A 137 -16.30 -8.04 2.38
CA VAL A 137 -16.45 -8.10 3.85
C VAL A 137 -17.90 -8.39 4.24
N ARG A 138 -18.86 -7.80 3.53
CA ARG A 138 -20.30 -8.00 3.75
C ARG A 138 -20.93 -8.70 2.55
N PRO A 139 -21.78 -9.72 2.78
CA PRO A 139 -22.41 -10.46 1.69
C PRO A 139 -23.31 -9.55 0.84
N LEU A 140 -23.44 -9.90 -0.43
CA LEU A 140 -24.38 -9.28 -1.36
C LEU A 140 -25.81 -9.84 -1.17
N PRO A 141 -26.86 -9.09 -1.55
CA PRO A 141 -26.82 -7.67 -1.89
C PRO A 141 -26.56 -6.83 -0.64
N TRP A 142 -25.78 -5.76 -0.77
CA TRP A 142 -25.74 -4.77 0.31
C TRP A 142 -27.13 -4.13 0.44
N THR A 143 -27.56 -3.80 1.66
CA THR A 143 -28.89 -3.19 1.90
C THR A 143 -29.09 -1.91 1.08
N VAL A 144 -27.99 -1.21 0.76
CA VAL A 144 -27.96 -0.03 -0.12
C VAL A 144 -28.30 -0.34 -1.60
N MET A 145 -28.25 -1.59 -2.04
CA MET A 145 -28.67 -2.02 -3.39
C MET A 145 -30.19 -2.16 -3.54
N GLY A 146 -30.95 -2.02 -2.44
CA GLY A 146 -32.39 -2.30 -2.43
C GLY A 146 -33.16 -1.82 -1.19
N SER A 147 -32.93 -0.60 -0.71
CA SER A 147 -33.80 0.04 0.31
C SER A 147 -34.48 1.30 -0.26
N GLU A 148 -35.78 1.47 0.02
CA GLU A 148 -36.52 2.71 -0.24
C GLU A 148 -35.89 3.86 0.55
N ASP A 149 -35.23 4.78 -0.16
CA ASP A 149 -35.13 6.17 0.28
C ASP A 149 -36.45 6.89 -0.06
N GLU A 150 -36.63 8.15 0.33
CA GLU A 150 -37.80 9.02 0.07
C GLU A 150 -38.28 9.03 -1.42
N HIS A 151 -37.47 8.49 -2.34
CA HIS A 151 -37.67 8.40 -3.78
C HIS A 151 -38.22 7.04 -4.27
N HIS A 152 -38.48 6.06 -3.39
CA HIS A 152 -39.14 4.76 -3.66
C HIS A 152 -38.58 3.91 -4.83
N SER A 153 -37.32 4.10 -5.25
CA SER A 153 -36.69 3.30 -6.33
C SER A 153 -35.25 2.93 -6.02
N PRO A 154 -34.77 1.73 -6.44
CA PRO A 154 -33.40 1.29 -6.17
C PRO A 154 -32.36 2.12 -6.92
N PRO A 155 -31.10 2.15 -6.46
CA PRO A 155 -30.01 2.80 -7.18
C PRO A 155 -29.69 2.17 -8.53
N ASN A 156 -29.46 3.01 -9.54
CA ASN A 156 -28.90 2.58 -10.82
C ASN A 156 -27.38 2.45 -10.74
N VAL A 157 -26.73 3.23 -9.88
CA VAL A 157 -25.28 3.22 -9.66
C VAL A 157 -24.98 3.29 -8.17
N ILE A 158 -23.98 2.54 -7.73
CA ILE A 158 -23.40 2.62 -6.38
C ILE A 158 -21.89 2.80 -6.50
N ILE A 159 -21.39 3.87 -5.90
CA ILE A 159 -19.96 4.21 -5.85
C ILE A 159 -19.59 4.60 -4.43
N GLY A 160 -18.32 4.43 -4.07
CA GLY A 160 -17.79 4.85 -2.77
C GLY A 160 -16.76 5.97 -2.91
N LEU A 161 -16.59 6.76 -1.87
CA LEU A 161 -15.47 7.69 -1.77
C LEU A 161 -14.16 6.92 -1.54
N GLU A 162 -13.11 7.32 -2.23
CA GLU A 162 -11.73 6.86 -1.98
C GLU A 162 -11.04 7.80 -0.98
N GLY A 163 -11.30 9.10 -1.13
CA GLY A 163 -10.79 10.11 -0.22
C GLY A 163 -11.58 11.39 -0.26
N ASP A 164 -11.41 12.15 0.82
CA ASP A 164 -12.27 13.24 1.23
C ASP A 164 -11.42 14.46 1.66
N ALA A 165 -11.93 15.40 2.47
CA ALA A 165 -11.17 16.60 2.88
C ALA A 165 -9.91 16.25 3.69
N THR A 166 -9.91 15.10 4.37
CA THR A 166 -8.83 14.69 5.26
C THR A 166 -7.76 13.86 4.55
N THR A 167 -8.07 13.40 3.33
CA THR A 167 -7.20 12.49 2.57
C THR A 167 -6.17 13.26 1.76
N LYS A 168 -4.88 12.99 1.98
CA LYS A 168 -3.75 13.66 1.30
C LYS A 168 -3.17 12.79 0.20
N GLY A 169 -2.66 13.42 -0.86
CA GLY A 169 -1.94 12.73 -1.95
C GLY A 169 -2.83 12.19 -3.07
N LEU A 170 -4.13 12.49 -3.05
CA LEU A 170 -5.05 12.16 -4.14
C LEU A 170 -5.14 13.30 -5.16
N PRO A 171 -5.30 13.01 -6.47
CA PRO A 171 -5.44 14.03 -7.50
C PRO A 171 -6.74 14.84 -7.42
N ARG A 172 -7.76 14.36 -6.69
CA ARG A 172 -9.03 15.06 -6.46
C ARG A 172 -9.44 14.96 -4.98
N SER A 173 -10.23 15.94 -4.52
CA SER A 173 -10.90 15.93 -3.21
C SER A 173 -12.29 16.57 -3.36
N PRO A 174 -13.39 15.80 -3.25
CA PRO A 174 -13.43 14.35 -3.03
C PRO A 174 -12.88 13.56 -4.23
N GLN A 175 -12.54 12.29 -4.02
CA GLN A 175 -12.21 11.32 -5.05
C GLN A 175 -13.04 10.05 -4.86
N PHE A 176 -13.47 9.43 -5.96
CA PHE A 176 -14.26 8.20 -5.92
C PHE A 176 -13.42 6.96 -6.20
N VAL A 177 -13.78 5.86 -5.53
CA VAL A 177 -13.24 4.52 -5.75
C VAL A 177 -13.47 4.08 -7.19
N GLN A 178 -12.43 3.52 -7.80
CA GLN A 178 -12.48 2.90 -9.13
C GLN A 178 -12.18 1.39 -9.12
N TRP A 179 -12.01 0.78 -7.94
CA TRP A 179 -11.72 -0.65 -7.77
C TRP A 179 -12.91 -1.46 -7.26
N THR A 180 -14.00 -0.81 -6.86
CA THR A 180 -15.29 -1.44 -6.53
C THR A 180 -16.42 -0.48 -6.85
N MET A 181 -17.31 -0.88 -7.76
CA MET A 181 -18.39 -0.04 -8.27
C MET A 181 -19.56 -0.95 -8.68
N ALA A 182 -20.79 -0.46 -8.65
CA ALA A 182 -21.94 -1.18 -9.14
C ALA A 182 -22.79 -0.31 -10.05
N SER A 183 -23.36 -0.88 -11.12
CA SER A 183 -24.16 -0.11 -12.10
C SER A 183 -25.17 -0.99 -12.84
N ASN A 184 -26.26 -0.37 -13.29
CA ASN A 184 -27.03 -0.87 -14.42
C ASN A 184 -26.23 -0.75 -15.72
N ALA A 185 -26.52 -1.64 -16.67
CA ALA A 185 -25.97 -1.55 -18.01
C ALA A 185 -26.44 -0.26 -18.69
N LEU A 186 -25.63 0.24 -19.61
CA LEU A 186 -25.87 1.42 -20.45
C LEU A 186 -26.06 2.73 -19.70
N HIS A 187 -25.61 2.81 -18.44
CA HIS A 187 -25.73 4.02 -17.65
C HIS A 187 -24.92 5.18 -18.28
N PRO A 188 -25.52 6.37 -18.47
CA PRO A 188 -24.90 7.50 -19.19
C PRO A 188 -23.57 7.97 -18.60
N MET A 189 -23.40 7.91 -17.27
CA MET A 189 -22.13 8.28 -16.63
C MET A 189 -20.93 7.48 -17.16
N PHE A 190 -21.09 6.16 -17.37
CA PHE A 190 -20.01 5.33 -17.91
C PHE A 190 -19.82 5.56 -19.41
N ARG A 191 -20.89 5.83 -20.16
CA ARG A 191 -20.77 6.22 -21.58
C ARG A 191 -19.97 7.50 -21.71
N ASP A 192 -20.30 8.52 -20.93
CA ASP A 192 -19.65 9.83 -20.99
C ASP A 192 -18.17 9.72 -20.57
N LEU A 193 -17.87 8.87 -19.59
CA LEU A 193 -16.50 8.53 -19.19
C LEU A 193 -15.71 7.89 -20.33
N LEU A 194 -16.23 6.81 -20.92
CA LEU A 194 -15.59 6.08 -22.00
C LEU A 194 -15.36 6.99 -23.23
N THR A 195 -16.34 7.85 -23.55
CA THR A 195 -16.21 8.86 -24.61
C THR A 195 -15.10 9.86 -24.29
N ARG A 196 -15.05 10.42 -23.08
CA ARG A 196 -13.98 11.35 -22.67
C ARG A 196 -12.60 10.72 -22.77
N ILE A 197 -12.47 9.46 -22.35
CA ILE A 197 -11.21 8.73 -22.48
C ILE A 197 -10.87 8.59 -23.96
N ALA A 198 -11.80 8.09 -24.78
CA ALA A 198 -11.57 7.81 -26.19
C ALA A 198 -11.20 9.06 -27.01
N GLU A 199 -11.89 10.19 -26.80
CA GLU A 199 -11.61 11.47 -27.46
C GLU A 199 -10.21 12.01 -27.12
N ARG A 200 -9.74 11.76 -25.90
CA ARG A 200 -8.43 12.24 -25.44
C ARG A 200 -7.28 11.29 -25.77
N THR A 201 -7.57 10.00 -26.02
CA THR A 201 -6.57 8.95 -26.24
C THR A 201 -5.52 9.33 -27.28
N SER A 202 -5.91 9.76 -28.48
CA SER A 202 -4.91 10.09 -29.51
C SER A 202 -4.03 11.28 -29.15
N SER A 203 -4.52 12.22 -28.33
CA SER A 203 -3.71 13.34 -27.81
C SER A 203 -2.70 12.84 -26.78
N PHE A 204 -3.15 12.03 -25.82
CA PHE A 204 -2.27 11.45 -24.81
C PHE A 204 -1.22 10.51 -25.40
N VAL A 205 -1.60 9.66 -26.37
CA VAL A 205 -0.66 8.80 -27.12
C VAL A 205 0.42 9.64 -27.81
N LYS A 206 0.04 10.75 -28.47
CA LYS A 206 1.01 11.67 -29.08
C LYS A 206 1.93 12.30 -28.05
N GLN A 207 1.41 12.70 -26.88
CA GLN A 207 2.23 13.22 -25.79
C GLN A 207 3.22 12.15 -25.30
N VAL A 208 2.76 10.94 -25.02
CA VAL A 208 3.61 9.80 -24.64
C VAL A 208 4.73 9.56 -25.66
N HIS A 209 4.42 9.64 -26.96
CA HIS A 209 5.42 9.46 -28.01
C HIS A 209 6.33 10.67 -28.27
N ALA A 210 5.86 11.90 -28.03
CA ALA A 210 6.60 13.14 -28.28
C ALA A 210 7.62 13.46 -27.17
N LEU A 211 7.49 12.81 -26.01
CA LEU A 211 8.36 13.02 -24.87
C LEU A 211 9.70 12.29 -25.03
N GLU A 212 10.66 12.96 -25.67
CA GLU A 212 12.09 12.74 -25.45
C GLU A 212 12.57 13.64 -24.28
N GLY A 213 12.34 13.24 -23.02
CA GLY A 213 12.75 14.03 -21.84
C GLY A 213 11.61 14.28 -20.82
N ASP A 214 12.00 14.80 -19.64
CA ASP A 214 11.29 14.94 -18.33
C ASP A 214 9.89 15.56 -18.27
N ALA A 215 9.14 15.69 -19.36
CA ALA A 215 7.76 16.17 -19.28
C ALA A 215 6.78 15.03 -18.91
N GLU A 216 5.97 15.27 -17.88
CA GLU A 216 5.02 14.32 -17.32
C GLU A 216 3.74 14.23 -18.17
N VAL A 217 3.34 13.01 -18.53
CA VAL A 217 1.97 12.76 -19.00
C VAL A 217 1.11 12.52 -17.76
N ASN A 218 0.05 13.32 -17.58
CA ASN A 218 -0.88 13.10 -16.48
C ASN A 218 -1.80 11.89 -16.78
N VAL A 219 -1.28 10.68 -16.60
CA VAL A 219 -1.98 9.40 -16.78
C VAL A 219 -3.26 9.33 -15.94
N MET A 220 -3.29 10.00 -14.79
CA MET A 220 -4.46 10.04 -13.89
C MET A 220 -5.67 10.74 -14.55
N ASP A 221 -5.41 11.74 -15.40
CA ASP A 221 -6.43 12.46 -16.19
C ASP A 221 -6.81 11.74 -17.49
N TRP A 222 -6.13 10.65 -17.84
CA TRP A 222 -6.41 9.89 -19.06
C TRP A 222 -7.45 8.80 -18.83
N THR A 223 -7.17 7.79 -18.00
CA THR A 223 -8.11 6.70 -17.66
C THR A 223 -8.36 6.55 -16.16
N GLY A 224 -7.49 7.16 -15.35
CA GLY A 224 -7.43 6.93 -13.91
C GLY A 224 -8.48 7.71 -13.10
N PRO A 225 -8.22 7.92 -11.80
CA PRO A 225 -9.23 8.39 -10.86
C PRO A 225 -9.65 9.85 -11.10
N SER A 226 -8.82 10.66 -11.77
CA SER A 226 -9.17 12.06 -12.04
C SER A 226 -10.31 12.14 -13.06
N VAL A 227 -10.17 11.51 -14.23
CA VAL A 227 -11.22 11.55 -15.26
C VAL A 227 -12.49 10.84 -14.78
N TRP A 228 -12.33 9.80 -13.96
CA TRP A 228 -13.43 9.12 -13.28
C TRP A 228 -14.20 10.07 -12.36
N THR A 229 -13.50 10.71 -11.42
CA THR A 229 -14.10 11.64 -10.45
C THR A 229 -14.74 12.83 -11.15
N ASP A 230 -14.04 13.44 -12.11
CA ASP A 230 -14.54 14.60 -12.85
C ASP A 230 -15.83 14.24 -13.61
N THR A 231 -15.89 13.03 -14.20
CA THR A 231 -17.08 12.57 -14.92
C THR A 231 -18.26 12.31 -13.99
N ILE A 232 -18.02 11.75 -12.80
CA ILE A 232 -19.08 11.58 -11.79
C ILE A 232 -19.61 12.94 -11.37
N LEU A 233 -18.75 13.89 -10.99
CA LEU A 233 -19.18 15.20 -10.52
C LEU A 233 -19.97 15.96 -11.59
N ASP A 234 -19.53 15.89 -12.85
CA ASP A 234 -20.25 16.47 -13.98
C ASP A 234 -21.62 15.82 -14.20
N TYR A 235 -21.71 14.49 -14.10
CA TYR A 235 -22.97 13.76 -14.24
C TYR A 235 -23.97 14.11 -13.11
N LEU A 236 -23.48 14.17 -11.88
CA LEU A 236 -24.28 14.54 -10.72
C LEU A 236 -24.75 16.00 -10.79
N GLY A 237 -24.00 16.86 -11.47
CA GLY A 237 -24.31 18.29 -11.57
C GLY A 237 -24.23 18.99 -10.22
N CYS A 238 -23.30 18.56 -9.35
CA CYS A 238 -23.19 19.06 -7.99
C CYS A 238 -22.77 20.54 -7.95
N SER A 239 -23.38 21.32 -7.07
CA SER A 239 -22.87 22.64 -6.68
C SER A 239 -21.57 22.52 -5.87
N GLU A 240 -20.80 23.60 -5.78
CA GLU A 240 -19.61 23.67 -4.89
C GLU A 240 -19.94 23.28 -3.44
N GLU A 241 -21.11 23.67 -2.94
CA GLU A 241 -21.57 23.30 -1.60
C GLU A 241 -21.82 21.79 -1.48
N GLN A 242 -22.46 21.17 -2.49
CA GLN A 242 -22.66 19.73 -2.51
C GLN A 242 -21.33 18.97 -2.58
N ILE A 243 -20.37 19.46 -3.38
CA ILE A 243 -19.03 18.89 -3.45
C ILE A 243 -18.33 18.98 -2.09
N GLN A 244 -18.45 20.11 -1.38
CA GLN A 244 -17.91 20.26 -0.03
C GLN A 244 -18.55 19.28 0.95
N ASN A 245 -19.86 19.06 0.87
CA ASN A 245 -20.56 18.10 1.74
C ASN A 245 -20.13 16.65 1.51
N LEU A 246 -19.71 16.29 0.30
CA LEU A 246 -19.16 14.97 0.00
C LEU A 246 -17.79 14.74 0.65
N ARG A 247 -17.07 15.79 1.07
CA ARG A 247 -15.71 15.68 1.63
C ARG A 247 -15.65 15.24 3.10
N ASP A 248 -16.77 15.07 3.78
CA ASP A 248 -16.85 14.55 5.16
C ASP A 248 -18.06 13.60 5.31
N LEU A 249 -18.37 12.86 4.23
CA LEU A 249 -19.57 12.03 4.16
C LEU A 249 -19.50 10.86 5.17
N LYS A 250 -20.45 10.82 6.11
CA LYS A 250 -20.54 9.78 7.17
C LYS A 250 -21.57 8.71 6.87
N ASP A 251 -22.67 9.10 6.23
CA ASP A 251 -23.78 8.24 5.87
C ASP A 251 -23.94 8.23 4.35
N PRO A 252 -24.42 7.13 3.74
CA PRO A 252 -24.72 7.10 2.31
C PRO A 252 -25.62 8.26 1.89
N VAL A 253 -25.31 8.90 0.76
CA VAL A 253 -26.14 9.94 0.19
C VAL A 253 -26.57 9.57 -1.23
N ARG A 254 -27.85 9.83 -1.51
CA ARG A 254 -28.43 9.68 -2.83
C ARG A 254 -28.38 11.01 -3.56
N ILE A 255 -27.72 11.05 -4.73
CA ILE A 255 -27.77 12.18 -5.64
C ILE A 255 -28.19 11.67 -7.01
N ARG A 256 -29.34 12.14 -7.52
CA ARG A 256 -29.98 11.60 -8.72
C ARG A 256 -30.17 10.09 -8.59
N ASP A 257 -29.77 9.32 -9.60
CA ASP A 257 -29.83 7.87 -9.62
C ASP A 257 -28.54 7.17 -9.16
N VAL A 258 -27.64 7.91 -8.49
CA VAL A 258 -26.38 7.42 -7.92
C VAL A 258 -26.40 7.42 -6.39
N MET A 259 -26.10 6.26 -5.79
CA MET A 259 -25.86 6.12 -4.36
C MET A 259 -24.36 6.29 -4.09
N ILE A 260 -24.00 7.24 -3.24
CA ILE A 260 -22.62 7.53 -2.87
C ILE A 260 -22.40 7.05 -1.46
N LEU A 261 -21.46 6.14 -1.29
CA LEU A 261 -21.09 5.56 -0.02
C LEU A 261 -19.94 6.33 0.64
N PRO A 262 -19.93 6.42 1.99
CA PRO A 262 -18.80 6.95 2.74
C PRO A 262 -17.49 6.25 2.39
N LYS A 263 -16.37 6.94 2.63
CA LYS A 263 -15.02 6.38 2.40
C LYS A 263 -14.84 5.01 3.04
N ARG A 264 -15.30 4.86 4.29
CA ARG A 264 -15.18 3.63 5.07
C ARG A 264 -15.86 2.42 4.41
N SER A 265 -16.83 2.62 3.52
CA SER A 265 -17.53 1.50 2.88
C SER A 265 -16.68 0.73 1.87
N PHE A 266 -15.98 1.44 0.99
CA PHE A 266 -15.19 0.84 -0.10
C PHE A 266 -13.67 1.10 0.01
N ALA A 267 -13.26 2.03 0.87
CA ALA A 267 -11.89 2.48 1.03
C ALA A 267 -11.50 2.62 2.51
N VAL A 268 -11.95 1.67 3.36
CA VAL A 268 -11.49 1.60 4.76
C VAL A 268 -9.96 1.49 4.79
N THR A 269 -9.33 2.44 5.47
CA THR A 269 -7.89 2.53 5.65
C THR A 269 -7.49 1.85 6.97
N GLN A 270 -6.21 1.48 7.09
CA GLN A 270 -5.77 0.79 8.29
C GLN A 270 -5.74 1.74 9.49
N GLY A 271 -6.21 1.26 10.64
CA GLY A 271 -6.39 2.06 11.85
C GLY A 271 -7.82 2.57 12.01
N GLU A 272 -8.66 2.46 10.98
CA GLU A 272 -10.10 2.61 11.09
C GLU A 272 -10.74 1.29 11.56
N ASP A 273 -11.94 1.38 12.13
CA ASP A 273 -12.68 0.20 12.61
C ASP A 273 -13.19 -0.64 11.42
N HIS A 274 -12.43 -1.68 11.10
CA HIS A 274 -12.78 -2.66 10.06
C HIS A 274 -13.96 -3.57 10.42
N THR A 275 -14.40 -3.58 11.69
CA THR A 275 -15.54 -4.39 12.14
C THR A 275 -16.87 -3.66 11.96
N SER A 276 -16.82 -2.36 11.68
CA SER A 276 -17.98 -1.50 11.51
C SER A 276 -18.93 -2.08 10.44
N PRO A 277 -20.26 -2.04 10.66
CA PRO A 277 -21.24 -2.65 9.76
C PRO A 277 -21.25 -2.02 8.37
N ASP A 278 -20.81 -0.77 8.24
CA ASP A 278 -20.77 -0.02 6.99
C ASP A 278 -19.49 -0.24 6.16
N VAL A 279 -18.52 -1.03 6.65
CA VAL A 279 -17.39 -1.54 5.84
C VAL A 279 -17.91 -2.69 4.98
N LEU A 280 -17.98 -2.50 3.67
CA LEU A 280 -18.59 -3.46 2.74
C LEU A 280 -17.54 -4.30 2.01
N VAL A 281 -16.41 -3.70 1.65
CA VAL A 281 -15.27 -4.35 1.01
C VAL A 281 -13.95 -3.84 1.59
N LYS A 282 -12.86 -4.58 1.35
CA LYS A 282 -11.51 -4.19 1.76
C LYS A 282 -10.53 -4.40 0.62
N HIS A 283 -9.87 -3.33 0.19
CA HIS A 283 -8.84 -3.36 -0.85
C HIS A 283 -7.44 -3.60 -0.23
N TYR A 284 -6.63 -4.46 -0.84
CA TYR A 284 -5.31 -4.86 -0.31
C TYR A 284 -4.11 -4.20 -1.02
N PHE A 285 -4.34 -3.46 -2.11
CA PHE A 285 -3.33 -2.67 -2.82
C PHE A 285 -2.08 -3.46 -3.24
N SER A 286 -2.28 -4.73 -3.61
CA SER A 286 -1.24 -5.69 -3.97
C SER A 286 -0.42 -5.24 -5.18
N GLY A 287 -1.00 -4.40 -6.05
CA GLY A 287 -0.28 -3.72 -7.11
C GLY A 287 0.40 -4.67 -8.10
N THR A 288 -0.20 -5.85 -8.34
CA THR A 288 0.35 -6.96 -9.14
C THR A 288 0.76 -6.54 -10.56
N TRP A 289 0.17 -5.47 -11.11
CA TRP A 289 0.54 -4.89 -12.40
C TRP A 289 1.88 -4.13 -12.40
N LYS A 290 2.43 -3.74 -11.24
CA LYS A 290 3.64 -2.91 -11.11
C LYS A 290 4.96 -3.66 -11.40
N GLY A 291 4.92 -4.98 -11.54
CA GLY A 291 6.08 -5.81 -11.90
C GLY A 291 6.55 -5.67 -13.37
N CYS A 292 5.68 -5.18 -14.26
CA CYS A 292 5.91 -5.24 -15.71
C CYS A 292 6.64 -4.02 -16.31
N LYS A 293 7.59 -3.41 -15.59
CA LYS A 293 8.36 -2.23 -16.05
C LYS A 293 9.19 -2.47 -17.31
N ASN A 294 9.42 -3.73 -17.69
CA ASN A 294 10.30 -4.09 -18.80
C ASN A 294 9.57 -5.00 -19.79
N ARG A 295 9.46 -4.55 -21.05
CA ARG A 295 9.14 -5.34 -22.27
C ARG A 295 7.69 -5.34 -22.77
N TRP A 296 7.10 -4.16 -22.87
CA TRP A 296 6.27 -3.82 -24.02
C TRP A 296 7.00 -2.66 -24.74
N HIS A 297 7.47 -2.92 -25.96
CA HIS A 297 8.66 -2.32 -26.56
C HIS A 297 8.84 -0.79 -26.44
N GLY A 298 10.05 -0.39 -26.01
CA GLY A 298 10.71 0.82 -26.50
C GLY A 298 10.94 1.94 -25.48
N ARG A 299 12.06 1.84 -24.74
CA ARG A 299 12.66 2.85 -23.84
C ARG A 299 11.92 3.11 -22.52
N ILE A 300 12.71 3.05 -21.46
CA ILE A 300 12.40 3.57 -20.13
C ILE A 300 11.98 5.03 -20.31
N LEU A 301 10.72 5.34 -20.02
CA LEU A 301 10.23 6.71 -19.82
C LEU A 301 10.23 6.95 -18.29
N PRO A 302 11.17 7.75 -17.75
CA PRO A 302 11.36 8.00 -16.31
C PRO A 302 10.16 8.56 -15.53
N TRP A 303 9.04 8.89 -16.17
CA TRP A 303 7.98 9.73 -15.61
C TRP A 303 6.70 9.00 -15.17
N LEU A 304 6.63 7.67 -15.28
CA LEU A 304 5.68 6.87 -14.48
C LEU A 304 6.02 6.87 -12.96
N SER A 305 7.12 7.54 -12.57
CA SER A 305 7.63 7.60 -11.21
C SER A 305 7.05 8.70 -10.32
N TYR A 306 6.00 9.43 -10.75
CA TYR A 306 5.52 10.55 -9.92
C TYR A 306 4.76 10.18 -8.64
N ASN A 307 4.51 8.90 -8.37
CA ASN A 307 3.93 8.45 -7.10
C ASN A 307 4.56 7.14 -6.55
N MET A 308 5.75 6.78 -7.04
CA MET A 308 6.40 5.52 -6.65
C MET A 308 7.73 5.82 -5.98
N LEU A 309 7.88 5.31 -4.76
CA LEU A 309 9.13 5.34 -4.00
C LEU A 309 10.28 4.82 -4.87
N THR A 310 11.32 5.61 -5.06
CA THR A 310 12.57 5.20 -5.70
C THR A 310 13.61 4.99 -4.62
N VAL A 311 14.23 3.81 -4.58
CA VAL A 311 15.32 3.45 -3.68
C VAL A 311 16.61 3.43 -4.49
N HIS A 312 17.54 4.32 -4.14
CA HIS A 312 18.89 4.33 -4.69
C HIS A 312 19.78 3.40 -3.86
N HIS A 313 20.23 2.30 -4.45
CA HIS A 313 21.01 1.27 -3.79
C HIS A 313 22.44 1.20 -4.32
N LEU A 314 23.43 1.48 -3.48
CA LEU A 314 24.82 1.16 -3.78
C LEU A 314 25.07 -0.30 -3.43
N GLN A 315 25.53 -1.09 -4.39
CA GLN A 315 25.88 -2.48 -4.16
C GLN A 315 26.88 -2.61 -3.01
N ARG A 316 26.63 -3.62 -2.17
CA ARG A 316 27.39 -3.93 -0.95
C ARG A 316 27.45 -2.70 -0.05
N SER A 317 26.30 -2.20 0.36
CA SER A 317 26.20 -1.03 1.22
C SER A 317 24.98 -1.06 2.14
N GLN A 318 24.92 -0.11 3.08
CA GLN A 318 23.84 -0.02 4.07
C GLN A 318 22.46 0.28 3.46
N SER A 319 22.38 0.69 2.18
CA SER A 319 21.08 0.83 1.49
C SER A 319 20.35 -0.50 1.33
N GLU A 320 21.02 -1.65 1.51
CA GLU A 320 20.42 -2.99 1.63
C GLU A 320 19.25 -2.98 2.62
N ARG A 321 19.38 -2.25 3.74
CA ARG A 321 18.32 -2.12 4.76
C ARG A 321 17.02 -1.61 4.17
N ILE A 322 17.09 -0.65 3.26
CA ILE A 322 15.91 0.00 2.68
C ILE A 322 15.26 -0.88 1.63
N VAL A 323 16.08 -1.53 0.78
CA VAL A 323 15.60 -2.55 -0.16
C VAL A 323 14.88 -3.67 0.62
N TRP A 324 15.51 -4.19 1.68
CA TRP A 324 14.93 -5.23 2.52
C TRP A 324 13.65 -4.78 3.22
N LEU A 325 13.63 -3.57 3.78
CA LEU A 325 12.43 -2.99 4.39
C LEU A 325 11.26 -2.95 3.39
N CYS A 326 11.49 -2.50 2.16
CA CYS A 326 10.45 -2.44 1.14
C CYS A 326 9.90 -3.82 0.76
N GLU A 327 10.77 -4.84 0.67
CA GLU A 327 10.34 -6.22 0.42
C GLU A 327 9.51 -6.79 1.58
N GLU A 328 9.92 -6.56 2.83
CA GLU A 328 9.20 -7.02 4.02
C GLU A 328 7.81 -6.35 4.15
N LEU A 329 7.70 -5.09 3.74
CA LEU A 329 6.42 -4.38 3.69
C LEU A 329 5.59 -4.75 2.46
N SER A 330 6.19 -5.40 1.46
CA SER A 330 5.59 -5.70 0.16
C SER A 330 5.07 -4.45 -0.54
N ILE A 331 5.82 -3.35 -0.44
CA ILE A 331 5.45 -2.06 -1.05
C ILE A 331 6.13 -1.89 -2.41
N PRO A 332 5.48 -1.25 -3.38
CA PRO A 332 6.08 -1.03 -4.70
C PRO A 332 7.15 0.07 -4.64
N TYR A 333 8.31 -0.21 -5.22
CA TYR A 333 9.37 0.78 -5.37
C TYR A 333 10.16 0.59 -6.67
N GLU A 334 10.79 1.65 -7.16
CA GLU A 334 11.83 1.59 -8.18
C GLU A 334 13.19 1.39 -7.52
N LEU A 335 13.94 0.37 -7.93
CA LEU A 335 15.29 0.15 -7.45
C LEU A 335 16.30 0.64 -8.49
N LYS A 336 17.06 1.69 -8.16
CA LYS A 336 18.21 2.14 -8.94
C LYS A 336 19.48 1.60 -8.30
N THR A 337 20.13 0.65 -8.95
CA THR A 337 21.36 0.03 -8.43
C THR A 337 22.61 0.69 -8.99
N TYR A 338 23.58 0.93 -8.11
CA TYR A 338 24.86 1.55 -8.43
C TYR A 338 26.00 0.61 -8.04
N GLN A 339 27.04 0.55 -8.86
CA GLN A 339 28.24 -0.21 -8.54
C GLN A 339 29.30 0.70 -7.95
N ARG A 340 30.09 0.17 -7.01
CA ARG A 340 31.29 0.85 -6.51
C ARG A 340 32.36 0.85 -7.59
N ASP A 341 33.19 1.89 -7.59
CA ASP A 341 34.39 1.90 -8.42
C ASP A 341 35.29 0.71 -8.05
N ALA A 342 35.71 -0.07 -9.04
CA ALA A 342 36.40 -1.34 -8.81
C ALA A 342 37.79 -1.19 -8.16
N LYS A 343 38.41 0.00 -8.21
CA LYS A 343 39.77 0.25 -7.68
C LYS A 343 39.76 0.97 -6.35
N THR A 344 38.83 1.89 -6.16
CA THR A 344 38.74 2.76 -4.98
C THR A 344 37.65 2.31 -4.01
N LEU A 345 36.74 1.45 -4.46
CA LEU A 345 35.52 1.03 -3.76
C LEU A 345 34.59 2.18 -3.36
N LEU A 346 34.84 3.40 -3.87
CA LEU A 346 34.01 4.55 -3.60
C LEU A 346 32.70 4.48 -4.39
N ALA A 347 31.70 5.21 -3.91
CA ALA A 347 30.49 5.45 -4.68
C ALA A 347 30.83 6.25 -5.95
N PRO A 348 30.15 5.96 -7.09
CA PRO A 348 30.34 6.74 -8.30
C PRO A 348 29.94 8.21 -8.03
N PRO A 349 30.51 9.21 -8.76
CA PRO A 349 30.21 10.63 -8.56
C PRO A 349 28.71 10.96 -8.57
N GLU A 350 27.95 10.25 -9.40
CA GLU A 350 26.47 10.34 -9.50
C GLU A 350 25.74 10.01 -8.19
N LEU A 351 26.40 9.30 -7.26
CA LEU A 351 25.86 8.89 -5.97
C LEU A 351 26.54 9.59 -4.77
N GLN A 352 27.56 10.43 -5.00
CA GLN A 352 28.34 11.09 -3.92
C GLN A 352 27.53 12.08 -3.06
N GLN A 353 26.23 12.26 -3.34
CA GLN A 353 25.32 13.07 -2.53
C GLN A 353 24.28 12.27 -1.70
N LEU A 354 24.25 10.92 -1.71
CA LEU A 354 23.08 10.14 -1.25
C LEU A 354 23.45 8.89 -0.41
N PRO A 355 22.62 8.50 0.58
CA PRO A 355 21.61 7.46 0.37
C PRO A 355 20.26 8.14 0.32
N VAL A 356 19.53 8.11 -0.78
CA VAL A 356 18.32 8.92 -0.90
C VAL A 356 17.23 8.09 -1.52
N ILE A 357 16.13 7.99 -0.80
CA ILE A 357 14.89 7.66 -1.47
C ILE A 357 14.36 8.90 -2.17
N GLN A 358 13.69 8.71 -3.29
CA GLN A 358 12.88 9.76 -3.92
C GLN A 358 11.42 9.33 -3.85
N ASP A 359 10.56 10.20 -3.37
CA ASP A 359 9.14 9.95 -3.21
C ASP A 359 8.35 11.21 -3.54
N GLY A 360 7.90 11.29 -4.79
CA GLY A 360 7.43 12.54 -5.40
C GLY A 360 8.53 13.61 -5.35
N SER A 361 8.22 14.76 -4.75
CA SER A 361 9.19 15.85 -4.53
C SER A 361 10.10 15.63 -3.32
N THR A 362 9.88 14.59 -2.52
CA THR A 362 10.68 14.32 -1.31
C THR A 362 11.94 13.56 -1.68
N THR A 363 13.09 14.12 -1.29
CA THR A 363 14.41 13.50 -1.41
C THR A 363 14.96 13.39 0.00
N LEU A 364 15.05 12.17 0.54
CA LEU A 364 15.40 11.97 1.95
C LEU A 364 16.62 11.09 2.10
N ALA A 365 17.61 11.58 2.86
CA ALA A 365 18.79 10.83 3.22
C ALA A 365 18.78 10.31 4.66
N GLU A 366 19.79 9.47 4.98
CA GLU A 366 19.98 8.77 6.26
C GLU A 366 19.04 7.56 6.45
N SER A 367 19.63 6.36 6.52
CA SER A 367 18.88 5.09 6.55
C SER A 367 17.85 4.96 7.67
N GLY A 368 18.10 5.52 8.85
CA GLY A 368 17.14 5.51 9.97
C GLY A 368 15.95 6.41 9.69
N ALA A 369 16.21 7.63 9.20
CA ALA A 369 15.16 8.57 8.80
C ALA A 369 14.33 8.03 7.63
N ILE A 370 14.98 7.40 6.65
CA ILE A 370 14.31 6.72 5.52
C ILE A 370 13.43 5.57 6.03
N ALA A 371 13.94 4.73 6.92
CA ALA A 371 13.17 3.63 7.47
C ALA A 371 11.94 4.14 8.22
N GLU A 372 12.08 5.14 9.08
CA GLU A 372 10.97 5.76 9.80
C GLU A 372 9.95 6.40 8.85
N TYR A 373 10.41 7.11 7.82
CA TYR A 373 9.56 7.68 6.76
C TYR A 373 8.74 6.60 6.06
N ILE A 374 9.39 5.51 5.62
CA ILE A 374 8.73 4.41 4.92
C ILE A 374 7.74 3.70 5.84
N LEU A 375 8.12 3.39 7.08
CA LEU A 375 7.25 2.73 8.06
C LEU A 375 6.02 3.59 8.36
N THR A 376 6.18 4.91 8.47
CA THR A 376 5.10 5.84 8.74
C THR A 376 4.18 6.01 7.54
N LYS A 377 4.74 6.16 6.33
CA LYS A 377 3.96 6.46 5.11
C LYS A 377 3.37 5.23 4.44
N TYR A 378 4.11 4.12 4.45
CA TYR A 378 3.78 2.89 3.72
C TYR A 378 3.68 1.66 4.61
N GLY A 379 4.25 1.71 5.82
CA GLY A 379 4.40 0.54 6.68
C GLY A 379 3.07 0.03 7.23
N ASN A 380 2.07 0.90 7.36
CA ASN A 380 0.73 0.48 7.76
C ASN A 380 0.82 -0.37 9.05
N GLY A 381 1.45 0.18 10.09
CA GLY A 381 1.66 -0.50 11.39
C GLY A 381 2.47 -1.81 11.35
N LYS A 382 2.90 -2.30 10.19
CA LYS A 382 3.77 -3.48 10.08
C LYS A 382 5.19 -3.10 10.49
N LEU A 383 5.88 -4.08 11.07
CA LEU A 383 7.29 -3.97 11.48
C LEU A 383 7.58 -2.88 12.52
N VAL A 384 6.56 -2.30 13.14
CA VAL A 384 6.66 -1.36 14.26
C VAL A 384 5.95 -1.94 15.48
N ILE A 385 6.43 -1.59 16.67
CA ILE A 385 5.72 -1.89 17.92
C ILE A 385 4.99 -0.62 18.37
N PRO A 386 3.71 -0.69 18.78
CA PRO A 386 2.98 0.49 19.23
C PRO A 386 3.49 0.95 20.61
N PRO A 387 3.44 2.26 20.94
CA PRO A 387 3.89 2.79 22.23
C PRO A 387 3.20 2.20 23.46
N THR A 388 2.04 1.58 23.28
CA THR A 388 1.24 0.94 24.34
C THR A 388 1.69 -0.48 24.67
N ALA A 389 2.56 -1.09 23.85
CA ALA A 389 3.03 -2.46 24.07
C ALA A 389 4.25 -2.50 24.99
N ASP A 390 4.34 -3.54 25.82
CA ASP A 390 5.38 -3.70 26.85
C ASP A 390 6.81 -3.74 26.26
N ASN A 391 6.95 -4.25 25.03
CA ASN A 391 8.23 -4.36 24.32
C ASN A 391 8.56 -3.14 23.43
N TYR A 392 7.80 -2.04 23.51
CA TYR A 392 8.05 -0.84 22.72
C TYR A 392 9.42 -0.22 22.98
N ALA A 393 9.83 -0.17 24.26
CA ALA A 393 11.13 0.38 24.64
C ALA A 393 12.29 -0.40 24.02
N ASP A 394 12.18 -1.73 23.96
CA ASP A 394 13.17 -2.59 23.31
C ASP A 394 13.20 -2.36 21.79
N TYR A 395 12.03 -2.28 21.15
CA TYR A 395 11.93 -1.95 19.72
C TYR A 395 12.63 -0.63 19.40
N LEU A 396 12.30 0.44 20.13
CA LEU A 396 12.89 1.76 19.92
C LEU A 396 14.40 1.75 20.17
N TYR A 397 14.84 1.08 21.24
CA TYR A 397 16.26 0.93 21.57
C TYR A 397 17.02 0.28 20.41
N PHE A 398 16.57 -0.89 19.94
CA PHE A 398 17.28 -1.63 18.89
C PHE A 398 17.14 -1.00 17.50
N LEU A 399 16.04 -0.29 17.22
CA LEU A 399 15.89 0.50 15.99
C LEU A 399 17.00 1.55 15.86
N HIS A 400 17.27 2.30 16.93
CA HIS A 400 18.34 3.30 16.94
C HIS A 400 19.73 2.72 17.21
N PHE A 401 19.83 1.57 17.90
CA PHE A 401 21.09 0.92 18.26
C PHE A 401 22.01 0.70 17.06
N ALA A 402 21.44 0.33 15.90
CA ALA A 402 22.19 0.05 14.68
C ALA A 402 23.11 1.21 14.28
N ASN A 403 22.58 2.44 14.23
CA ASN A 403 23.30 3.64 13.79
C ASN A 403 23.87 4.44 14.97
N GLY A 404 23.22 4.40 16.14
CA GLY A 404 23.63 5.16 17.33
C GLY A 404 24.78 4.53 18.10
N TYR A 405 24.99 3.21 17.99
CA TYR A 405 26.04 2.53 18.75
C TYR A 405 26.79 1.45 17.98
N PHE A 406 26.10 0.47 17.39
CA PHE A 406 26.76 -0.72 16.87
C PHE A 406 27.68 -0.45 15.68
N GLN A 407 27.16 0.21 14.64
CA GLN A 407 27.95 0.53 13.46
C GLN A 407 29.09 1.53 13.76
N PRO A 408 28.89 2.61 14.55
CA PRO A 408 30.00 3.44 15.02
C PRO A 408 31.08 2.68 15.78
N ALA A 409 30.71 1.74 16.66
CA ALA A 409 31.67 0.93 17.41
C ALA A 409 32.51 0.03 16.47
N LEU A 410 31.87 -0.59 15.47
CA LEU A 410 32.55 -1.37 14.43
C LEU A 410 33.53 -0.52 13.63
N VAL A 411 33.08 0.63 13.12
CA VAL A 411 33.90 1.53 12.31
C VAL A 411 35.06 2.09 13.12
N GLY A 412 34.81 2.53 14.36
CA GLY A 412 35.84 3.04 15.26
C GLY A 412 36.92 2.00 15.54
N TYR A 413 36.53 0.76 15.87
CA TYR A 413 37.49 -0.33 16.07
C TYR A 413 38.28 -0.64 14.79
N SER A 414 37.60 -0.72 13.63
CA SER A 414 38.28 -1.00 12.37
C SER A 414 39.26 0.11 11.97
N THR A 415 38.92 1.37 12.19
CA THR A 415 39.80 2.52 11.93
C THR A 415 41.08 2.41 12.77
N VAL A 416 40.97 2.14 14.07
CA VAL A 416 42.15 1.99 14.94
C VAL A 416 43.06 0.86 14.45
N LEU A 417 42.49 -0.27 14.03
CA LEU A 417 43.27 -1.38 13.46
C LEU A 417 43.98 -1.02 12.16
N ARG A 418 43.38 -0.14 11.34
CA ARG A 418 43.96 0.32 10.06
C ARG A 418 45.00 1.42 10.25
N SER A 419 44.95 2.18 11.34
CA SER A 419 45.90 3.25 11.65
C SER A 419 47.29 2.76 12.10
N GLY A 420 47.50 1.45 12.23
CA GLY A 420 48.78 0.87 12.63
C GLY A 420 49.13 1.05 14.12
N ILE A 421 48.18 1.54 14.93
CA ILE A 421 48.33 1.65 16.38
C ILE A 421 48.45 0.24 16.98
N SER A 422 49.33 0.08 17.98
CA SER A 422 49.48 -1.19 18.70
C SER A 422 48.14 -1.65 19.28
N ARG A 423 47.87 -2.95 19.24
CA ARG A 423 46.68 -3.53 19.87
C ARG A 423 46.66 -3.34 21.40
N ASP A 424 47.84 -3.14 21.99
CA ASP A 424 48.01 -2.86 23.41
C ASP A 424 47.94 -1.37 23.75
N ASP A 425 47.66 -0.50 22.77
CA ASP A 425 47.38 0.90 23.05
C ASP A 425 46.04 1.04 23.83
N PRO A 426 45.95 1.95 24.81
CA PRO A 426 44.69 2.22 25.51
C PRO A 426 43.50 2.48 24.58
N SER A 427 43.71 3.18 23.46
CA SER A 427 42.69 3.52 22.48
C SER A 427 42.22 2.30 21.71
N ALA A 428 43.14 1.41 21.32
CA ALA A 428 42.82 0.14 20.66
C ALA A 428 42.05 -0.80 21.58
N ARG A 429 42.45 -0.92 22.85
CA ARG A 429 41.70 -1.68 23.86
C ARG A 429 40.32 -1.10 24.12
N PHE A 430 40.18 0.23 24.13
CA PHE A 430 38.88 0.88 24.31
C PHE A 430 37.96 0.59 23.13
N ALA A 431 38.42 0.85 21.90
CA ALA A 431 37.62 0.64 20.69
C ALA A 431 37.21 -0.84 20.54
N ARG A 432 38.14 -1.78 20.81
CA ARG A 432 37.85 -3.21 20.83
C ARG A 432 36.77 -3.58 21.85
N ARG A 433 36.93 -3.15 23.10
CA ARG A 433 35.96 -3.44 24.16
C ARG A 433 34.59 -2.86 23.84
N ASN A 434 34.55 -1.66 23.28
CA ASN A 434 33.30 -1.01 22.88
C ASN A 434 32.57 -1.81 21.78
N PHE A 435 33.31 -2.30 20.78
CA PHE A 435 32.74 -3.14 19.73
C PHE A 435 32.29 -4.52 20.24
N GLU A 436 33.12 -5.18 21.05
CA GLU A 436 32.76 -6.47 21.68
C GLU A 436 31.54 -6.33 22.60
N GLN A 437 31.40 -5.21 23.31
CA GLN A 437 30.22 -4.92 24.12
C GLN A 437 28.96 -4.79 23.26
N ALA A 438 29.02 -4.11 22.11
CA ALA A 438 27.87 -4.01 21.21
C ALA A 438 27.43 -5.39 20.69
N LEU A 439 28.37 -6.27 20.35
CA LEU A 439 28.06 -7.66 19.97
C LEU A 439 27.43 -8.44 21.13
N ARG A 440 27.97 -8.32 22.35
CA ARG A 440 27.38 -8.99 23.54
C ARG A 440 25.96 -8.54 23.82
N VAL A 441 25.66 -7.24 23.70
CA VAL A 441 24.30 -6.72 23.89
C VAL A 441 23.31 -7.38 22.91
N LEU A 442 23.69 -7.49 21.63
CA LEU A 442 22.86 -8.17 20.63
C LEU A 442 22.72 -9.67 20.92
N ASP A 443 23.82 -10.34 21.26
CA ASP A 443 23.83 -11.78 21.49
C ASP A 443 23.03 -12.20 22.73
N ASP A 444 23.20 -11.47 23.85
CA ASP A 444 22.43 -11.68 25.07
C ASP A 444 20.93 -11.46 24.82
N ARG A 445 20.57 -10.49 23.98
CA ARG A 445 19.17 -10.24 23.59
C ARG A 445 18.62 -11.40 22.77
N LEU A 446 19.35 -11.82 21.74
CA LEU A 446 18.94 -12.85 20.77
C LEU A 446 19.03 -14.29 21.30
N THR A 447 19.71 -14.48 22.43
CA THR A 447 19.66 -15.74 23.19
C THR A 447 18.35 -15.88 23.96
N LYS A 448 17.71 -14.76 24.33
CA LYS A 448 16.49 -14.73 25.13
C LYS A 448 15.22 -14.49 24.32
N ASN A 449 15.34 -13.98 23.11
CA ASN A 449 14.22 -13.57 22.25
C ASN A 449 14.43 -14.07 20.82
N THR A 450 13.32 -14.31 20.11
CA THR A 450 13.37 -14.71 18.70
C THR A 450 13.94 -13.59 17.80
N TRP A 451 13.58 -12.33 18.08
CA TRP A 451 13.97 -11.12 17.36
C TRP A 451 14.40 -10.01 18.34
N LEU A 452 14.96 -8.92 17.83
CA LEU A 452 15.50 -7.85 18.68
C LEU A 452 14.42 -7.18 19.53
N ALA A 453 13.21 -7.02 19.00
CA ALA A 453 12.08 -6.44 19.71
C ALA A 453 11.25 -7.45 20.51
N GLY A 454 11.61 -8.75 20.55
CA GLY A 454 10.83 -9.79 21.23
C GLY A 454 10.52 -10.97 20.30
N GLU A 455 9.25 -11.39 20.25
CA GLU A 455 8.83 -12.56 19.44
C GLU A 455 8.47 -12.23 17.99
N GLU A 456 8.29 -10.97 17.65
CA GLU A 456 7.92 -10.51 16.31
C GLU A 456 9.09 -9.83 15.59
N PHE A 457 9.17 -10.04 14.27
CA PHE A 457 10.17 -9.41 13.41
C PHE A 457 9.77 -7.95 13.13
N THR A 458 10.72 -7.04 13.27
CA THR A 458 10.47 -5.59 13.18
C THR A 458 11.53 -4.85 12.38
N ALA A 459 11.33 -3.55 12.16
CA ALA A 459 12.32 -2.68 11.57
C ALA A 459 13.63 -2.62 12.37
N ALA A 460 13.61 -2.92 13.68
CA ALA A 460 14.84 -3.03 14.47
C ALA A 460 15.77 -4.14 13.93
N ASP A 461 15.21 -5.28 13.52
CA ASP A 461 15.95 -6.38 12.91
C ASP A 461 16.51 -5.98 11.54
N VAL A 462 15.70 -5.31 10.72
CA VAL A 462 16.11 -4.77 9.41
C VAL A 462 17.31 -3.83 9.54
N MET A 463 17.24 -2.88 10.49
CA MET A 463 18.30 -1.89 10.70
C MET A 463 19.61 -2.53 11.18
N ASN A 464 19.57 -3.58 11.99
CA ASN A 464 20.79 -4.21 12.50
C ASN A 464 21.42 -5.22 11.53
N GLY A 465 20.65 -5.78 10.59
CA GLY A 465 21.09 -6.84 9.68
C GLY A 465 22.37 -6.52 8.91
N PHE A 466 22.41 -5.38 8.21
CA PHE A 466 23.57 -4.98 7.38
C PHE A 466 24.91 -5.05 8.13
N THR A 467 24.94 -4.61 9.39
CA THR A 467 26.17 -4.55 10.19
C THR A 467 26.68 -5.95 10.52
N LEU A 468 25.77 -6.91 10.69
CA LEU A 468 26.05 -8.33 10.94
C LEU A 468 26.35 -9.13 9.67
N THR A 469 25.96 -8.63 8.49
CA THR A 469 26.14 -9.31 7.21
C THR A 469 27.13 -8.55 6.31
N THR A 470 26.64 -7.78 5.35
CA THR A 470 27.38 -7.17 4.24
C THR A 470 28.48 -6.21 4.71
N ALA A 471 28.32 -5.52 5.84
CA ALA A 471 29.36 -4.66 6.41
C ALA A 471 30.67 -5.44 6.72
N ARG A 472 30.57 -6.74 7.00
CA ARG A 472 31.74 -7.59 7.31
C ARG A 472 32.66 -7.78 6.10
N LEU A 473 32.21 -7.52 4.87
CA LEU A 473 33.09 -7.45 3.70
C LEU A 473 34.10 -6.31 3.79
N PHE A 474 33.70 -5.18 4.39
CA PHE A 474 34.52 -3.99 4.54
C PHE A 474 35.26 -3.98 5.87
N PHE A 475 34.63 -4.50 6.92
CA PHE A 475 35.16 -4.54 8.27
C PHE A 475 35.12 -5.97 8.80
N PRO A 476 36.06 -6.85 8.40
CA PRO A 476 35.91 -8.26 8.71
C PRO A 476 36.15 -8.56 10.20
N TYR A 477 35.17 -9.20 10.82
CA TYR A 477 35.24 -9.73 12.19
C TYR A 477 34.56 -11.11 12.27
N SER A 478 34.90 -11.87 13.31
CA SER A 478 34.30 -13.18 13.58
C SER A 478 33.12 -13.04 14.52
N LEU A 479 32.12 -13.90 14.32
CA LEU A 479 30.96 -14.08 15.19
C LEU A 479 31.06 -15.36 16.03
N ALA A 480 32.23 -16.01 16.08
CA ALA A 480 32.43 -17.19 16.91
C ALA A 480 32.21 -16.86 18.40
N GLY A 481 31.40 -17.68 19.08
CA GLY A 481 31.00 -17.46 20.48
C GLY A 481 29.82 -16.51 20.68
N TYR A 482 29.17 -16.07 19.60
CA TYR A 482 27.92 -15.29 19.64
C TYR A 482 26.77 -16.12 19.03
N GLU A 483 26.37 -17.18 19.75
CA GLU A 483 25.44 -18.19 19.25
C GLU A 483 24.02 -17.64 19.03
N GLY A 484 23.58 -16.66 19.83
CA GLY A 484 22.31 -15.97 19.65
C GLY A 484 22.27 -15.20 18.33
N ILE A 485 23.35 -14.49 18.01
CA ILE A 485 23.51 -13.79 16.72
C ILE A 485 23.53 -14.79 15.55
N LEU A 486 24.26 -15.90 15.67
CA LEU A 486 24.34 -16.90 14.61
C LEU A 486 22.97 -17.53 14.32
N ALA A 487 22.22 -17.88 15.37
CA ALA A 487 20.87 -18.39 15.22
C ALA A 487 19.92 -17.35 14.59
N TYR A 488 20.04 -16.08 15.00
CA TYR A 488 19.30 -14.95 14.41
C TYR A 488 19.60 -14.78 12.91
N LEU A 489 20.87 -14.79 12.51
CA LEU A 489 21.26 -14.65 11.10
C LEU A 489 20.76 -15.82 10.24
N HIS A 490 20.75 -17.04 10.79
CA HIS A 490 20.14 -18.16 10.11
C HIS A 490 18.63 -17.92 9.88
N ARG A 491 17.89 -17.44 10.89
CA ARG A 491 16.46 -17.07 10.73
C ARG A 491 16.27 -15.98 9.68
N VAL A 492 17.07 -14.91 9.73
CA VAL A 492 17.04 -13.82 8.73
C VAL A 492 17.25 -14.37 7.32
N SER A 493 18.23 -15.27 7.12
CA SER A 493 18.52 -15.82 5.79
C SER A 493 17.41 -16.67 5.19
N GLN A 494 16.48 -17.16 6.01
CA GLN A 494 15.33 -17.93 5.55
C GLN A 494 14.15 -17.06 5.15
N ARG A 495 14.14 -15.76 5.48
CA ARG A 495 13.03 -14.86 5.13
C ARG A 495 13.00 -14.61 3.62
N GLU A 496 11.84 -14.82 3.01
CA GLU A 496 11.67 -14.65 1.56
C GLU A 496 11.93 -13.21 1.12
N ALA A 497 11.48 -12.22 1.90
CA ALA A 497 11.76 -10.81 1.62
C ALA A 497 13.26 -10.46 1.72
N TYR A 498 14.02 -11.09 2.62
CA TYR A 498 15.47 -10.93 2.67
C TYR A 498 16.13 -11.53 1.43
N LYS A 499 15.75 -12.75 1.03
CA LYS A 499 16.26 -13.39 -0.20
C LYS A 499 15.96 -12.55 -1.44
N ALA A 500 14.73 -12.02 -1.55
CA ALA A 500 14.32 -11.13 -2.63
C ALA A 500 15.13 -9.83 -2.65
N ALA A 501 15.33 -9.21 -1.49
CA ALA A 501 16.12 -7.97 -1.37
C ALA A 501 17.58 -8.19 -1.81
N MET A 502 18.20 -9.29 -1.38
CA MET A 502 19.56 -9.65 -1.80
C MET A 502 19.63 -9.95 -3.30
N ALA A 503 18.65 -10.68 -3.84
CA ALA A 503 18.58 -10.99 -5.27
C ALA A 503 18.41 -9.73 -6.14
N LYS A 504 17.67 -8.72 -5.67
CA LYS A 504 17.44 -7.45 -6.37
C LYS A 504 18.61 -6.47 -6.21
N GLY A 505 19.06 -6.26 -4.97
CA GLY A 505 20.06 -5.25 -4.62
C GLY A 505 21.50 -5.68 -4.92
N ASP A 506 21.83 -6.93 -4.60
CA ASP A 506 23.19 -7.46 -4.69
C ASP A 506 23.23 -8.86 -5.34
N PRO A 507 22.87 -8.98 -6.64
CA PRO A 507 22.83 -10.26 -7.32
C PRO A 507 24.15 -11.03 -7.21
N GLY A 508 24.06 -12.28 -6.74
CA GLY A 508 25.22 -13.17 -6.56
C GLY A 508 26.03 -12.94 -5.29
N LEU A 509 25.67 -11.98 -4.43
CA LEU A 509 26.26 -11.86 -3.10
C LEU A 509 25.70 -12.97 -2.19
N VAL A 510 26.59 -13.81 -1.68
CA VAL A 510 26.23 -14.81 -0.66
C VAL A 510 26.12 -14.10 0.70
N PRO A 511 24.97 -14.16 1.39
CA PRO A 511 24.82 -13.55 2.72
C PRO A 511 25.84 -14.08 3.72
N LEU A 512 26.50 -13.16 4.44
CA LEU A 512 27.58 -13.48 5.39
C LEU A 512 27.04 -13.88 6.76
N ILE A 513 26.44 -15.06 6.84
CA ILE A 513 25.70 -15.54 8.02
C ILE A 513 26.51 -16.47 8.95
N SER A 514 27.74 -16.82 8.58
CA SER A 514 28.57 -17.76 9.36
C SER A 514 29.46 -17.07 10.41
N ALA A 515 29.93 -17.86 11.37
CA ALA A 515 30.85 -17.43 12.43
C ALA A 515 32.22 -16.95 11.91
N GLU A 516 32.65 -17.52 10.78
CA GLU A 516 33.97 -17.27 10.22
C GLU A 516 34.13 -15.83 9.78
N LYS A 517 35.32 -15.28 10.03
CA LYS A 517 35.69 -13.96 9.53
C LYS A 517 35.76 -14.02 8.00
N PRO A 518 34.95 -13.23 7.27
CA PRO A 518 34.94 -13.28 5.81
C PRO A 518 36.23 -12.71 5.23
N ARG A 519 36.52 -13.08 3.98
CA ARG A 519 37.59 -12.42 3.23
C ARG A 519 37.16 -10.98 2.94
N PRO A 520 38.02 -9.98 3.23
CA PRO A 520 37.72 -8.60 2.88
C PRO A 520 37.54 -8.45 1.37
N ILE A 521 36.66 -7.54 0.97
CA ILE A 521 36.59 -7.09 -0.41
C ILE A 521 37.94 -6.49 -0.80
N ARG A 522 38.52 -6.92 -1.92
CA ARG A 522 39.82 -6.41 -2.40
C ARG A 522 39.61 -5.05 -3.05
N LEU A 523 40.48 -4.09 -2.73
CA LEU A 523 40.78 -2.92 -3.55
C LEU A 523 41.68 -3.32 -4.73
#